data_AF-A0A9D6MJ93-F1
#
_entry.id   AF-A0A9D6MJ93-F1
#
_cell.length_a   1.000
_cell.length_b   1.000
_cell.length_c   1.000
_cell.angle_alpha   90.00
_cell.angle_beta   90.00
_cell.angle_gamma   90.00
#
_symmetry.space_group_name_H-M   'P 1'
#
loop_
_entity.id
_entity.type
_entity.pdbx_description
1 polymer ?
#
loop_
_entity_poly.entity_id
_entity_poly.type
_entity_poly.pdbx_seq_one_letter_code
_entity_poly.pdbx_strand_id
1 'polypeptide(L)'
;MARVGRLAGAVLAETEGRLFLVGNPKEPCDFGARGFEDPGTIDAIARPFVELRSRADVDIAPPCLTIAVEGEPLAELLADRFLIARNGSVSDRLWRLVIDPDASGGDPRDRVIDARWLGEMPAPVWRIIRDAVLRCL
;
A
#
# COMPACT_ATOMS: atom_id res chain seq x y z
N MET A 1 10.98 -1.48 11.44
CA MET A 1 9.63 -0.94 11.18
C MET A 1 9.52 -0.78 9.69
N ALA A 2 8.47 -1.33 9.12
CA ALA A 2 8.22 -1.21 7.69
C ALA A 2 7.65 0.16 7.34
N ARG A 3 7.98 0.63 6.14
CA ARG A 3 7.41 1.84 5.53
C ARG A 3 6.49 1.45 4.40
N VAL A 4 5.34 2.12 4.29
CA VAL A 4 4.35 1.83 3.25
C VAL A 4 3.93 3.13 2.58
N GLY A 5 4.00 3.18 1.26
CA GLY A 5 3.57 4.33 0.46
C GLY A 5 2.92 3.88 -0.83
N ARG A 6 3.12 4.66 -1.89
CA ARG A 6 2.42 4.49 -3.16
C ARG A 6 3.38 4.55 -4.34
N LEU A 7 3.19 3.66 -5.30
CA LEU A 7 3.88 3.67 -6.57
C LEU A 7 2.85 3.51 -7.70
N ALA A 8 2.67 4.55 -8.50
CA ALA A 8 1.74 4.57 -9.64
C ALA A 8 0.32 4.03 -9.32
N GLY A 9 -0.20 4.35 -8.13
CA GLY A 9 -1.53 3.89 -7.71
C GLY A 9 -1.59 2.47 -7.11
N ALA A 10 -0.47 1.75 -7.04
CA ALA A 10 -0.31 0.55 -6.22
C ALA A 10 0.28 0.90 -4.85
N VAL A 11 0.20 -0.05 -3.90
CA VAL A 11 0.83 0.10 -2.58
C VAL A 11 2.27 -0.39 -2.69
N LEU A 12 3.23 0.39 -2.18
CA LEU A 12 4.64 0.03 -2.12
C LEU A 12 5.02 -0.14 -0.64
N ALA A 13 5.65 -1.25 -0.30
CA ALA A 13 6.11 -1.52 1.06
C ALA A 13 7.62 -1.79 1.08
N GLU A 14 8.32 -1.17 2.02
CA GLU A 14 9.73 -1.39 2.32
C GLU A 14 9.84 -2.01 3.72
N THR A 15 10.50 -3.15 3.82
CA THR A 15 10.68 -3.90 5.07
C THR A 15 11.94 -4.75 4.97
N GLU A 16 12.79 -4.71 6.00
CA GLU A 16 14.02 -5.52 6.07
C GLU A 16 14.92 -5.41 4.82
N GLY A 17 14.95 -4.24 4.16
CA GLY A 17 15.69 -4.03 2.91
C GLY A 17 15.06 -4.66 1.66
N ARG A 18 13.85 -5.21 1.78
CA ARG A 18 13.04 -5.77 0.70
C ARG A 18 11.92 -4.81 0.33
N LEU A 19 11.57 -4.78 -0.95
CA LEU A 19 10.54 -3.92 -1.50
C LEU A 19 9.43 -4.79 -2.10
N PHE A 20 8.18 -4.53 -1.73
CA PHE A 20 7.02 -5.25 -2.23
C PHE A 20 6.04 -4.29 -2.89
N LEU A 21 5.63 -4.61 -4.11
CA LEU A 21 4.52 -3.96 -4.77
C LEU A 21 3.26 -4.79 -4.54
N VAL A 22 2.23 -4.17 -3.95
CA VAL A 22 0.96 -4.79 -3.64
C VAL A 22 -0.13 -4.18 -4.52
N GLY A 23 -0.78 -5.04 -5.31
CA GLY A 23 -1.73 -4.65 -6.35
C GLY A 23 -1.08 -4.26 -7.68
N ASN A 24 -1.92 -4.01 -8.67
CA ASN A 24 -1.50 -3.53 -9.99
C ASN A 24 -1.28 -2.01 -9.95
N PRO A 25 -0.24 -1.48 -10.63
CA PRO A 25 -0.19 -0.07 -10.98
C PRO A 25 -1.47 0.35 -11.70
N LYS A 26 -2.01 1.51 -11.33
CA LYS A 26 -3.22 2.10 -11.93
C LYS A 26 -2.88 3.03 -13.08
N GLU A 27 -1.63 3.48 -13.14
CA GLU A 27 -1.07 4.33 -14.16
C GLU A 27 0.16 3.63 -14.75
N PRO A 28 0.55 3.92 -16.01
CA PRO A 28 1.81 3.44 -16.56
C PRO A 28 2.98 3.77 -15.63
N CYS A 29 3.74 2.75 -15.25
CA CYS A 29 4.85 2.87 -14.32
C CYS A 29 6.16 2.50 -15.00
N ASP A 30 7.03 3.49 -15.19
CA ASP A 30 8.43 3.23 -15.56
C ASP A 30 9.20 2.83 -14.29
N PHE A 31 9.28 1.52 -14.04
CA PHE A 31 10.00 0.96 -12.90
C PHE A 31 11.48 1.34 -12.90
N GLY A 32 12.12 1.41 -14.08
CA GLY A 32 13.51 1.78 -14.24
C GLY A 32 13.78 3.21 -13.78
N ALA A 33 12.96 4.16 -14.22
CA ALA A 33 13.04 5.56 -13.79
C ALA A 33 12.76 5.75 -12.29
N ARG A 34 12.13 4.76 -11.65
CA ARG A 34 11.82 4.73 -10.21
C ARG A 34 12.84 3.95 -9.39
N GLY A 35 13.93 3.49 -10.00
CA GLY A 35 15.02 2.80 -9.32
C GLY A 35 14.85 1.29 -9.19
N PHE A 36 13.91 0.67 -9.92
CA PHE A 36 13.65 -0.76 -9.87
C PHE A 36 14.07 -1.49 -11.15
N GLU A 37 14.30 -2.79 -11.04
CA GLU A 37 14.27 -3.69 -12.20
C GLU A 37 12.84 -3.83 -12.73
N ASP A 38 12.70 -4.16 -14.02
CA ASP A 38 11.40 -4.46 -14.61
C ASP A 38 10.87 -5.78 -14.01
N PRO A 39 9.75 -5.77 -13.28
CA PRO A 39 9.18 -6.99 -12.70
C PRO A 39 8.46 -7.87 -13.74
N GLY A 40 8.38 -7.44 -14.99
CA GLY A 40 7.59 -8.08 -16.04
C GLY A 40 6.09 -7.85 -15.83
N THR A 41 5.28 -8.80 -16.30
CA THR A 41 3.82 -8.70 -16.17
C THR A 41 3.38 -8.91 -14.72
N ILE A 42 2.74 -7.89 -14.14
CA ILE A 42 2.14 -7.94 -12.81
C ILE A 42 0.65 -8.25 -12.96
N ASP A 43 0.21 -9.34 -12.31
CA ASP A 43 -1.21 -9.70 -12.20
C ASP A 43 -1.59 -9.89 -10.74
N ALA A 44 -2.12 -8.83 -10.12
CA ALA A 44 -2.57 -8.84 -8.74
C ALA A 44 -3.76 -9.78 -8.47
N ILE A 45 -4.46 -10.29 -9.49
CA ILE A 45 -5.51 -11.30 -9.30
C ILE A 45 -4.88 -12.67 -9.04
N ALA A 46 -3.85 -13.03 -9.83
CA ALA A 46 -3.13 -14.28 -9.67
C ALA A 46 -2.14 -14.25 -8.51
N ARG A 47 -1.44 -13.12 -8.35
CA ARG A 47 -0.42 -12.92 -7.32
C ARG A 47 -0.54 -11.50 -6.75
N PRO A 48 -1.15 -11.34 -5.56
CA PRO A 48 -1.56 -10.02 -5.03
C PRO A 48 -0.40 -9.06 -4.76
N PHE A 49 0.82 -9.59 -4.63
CA PHE A 49 2.03 -8.80 -4.48
C PHE A 49 3.24 -9.45 -5.16
N VAL A 50 4.20 -8.61 -5.55
CA VAL A 50 5.49 -9.02 -6.11
C VAL A 50 6.62 -8.35 -5.34
N GLU A 51 7.71 -9.07 -5.13
CA GLU A 51 8.95 -8.47 -4.62
C GLU A 51 9.67 -7.76 -5.76
N LEU A 52 10.00 -6.49 -5.56
CA LEU A 52 10.75 -5.67 -6.49
C LEU A 52 12.24 -5.73 -6.16
N ARG A 53 13.06 -5.80 -7.20
CA ARG A 53 14.51 -5.65 -7.07
C ARG A 53 14.90 -4.21 -7.29
N SER A 54 15.67 -3.67 -6.34
CA SER A 54 16.15 -2.30 -6.41
C SER A 54 17.46 -2.22 -7.19
N ARG A 55 17.59 -1.21 -8.05
CA ARG A 55 18.82 -0.82 -8.75
C ARG A 55 19.56 0.32 -8.05
N ALA A 56 18.87 1.03 -7.16
CA ALA A 56 19.37 2.16 -6.39
C ALA A 56 18.72 2.16 -4.99
N ASP A 57 19.14 3.05 -4.10
CA ASP A 57 18.40 3.26 -2.86
C ASP A 57 17.03 3.87 -3.19
N VAL A 58 15.96 3.17 -2.79
CA VAL A 58 14.58 3.61 -3.01
C VAL A 58 14.03 4.12 -1.69
N ASP A 59 13.70 5.41 -1.64
CA ASP A 59 13.00 6.01 -0.51
C ASP A 59 11.50 6.09 -0.77
N ILE A 60 10.70 5.67 0.21
CA ILE A 60 9.25 5.83 0.16
C ILE A 60 8.90 7.27 0.53
N ALA A 61 8.63 8.08 -0.49
CA ALA A 61 8.20 9.46 -0.32
C ALA A 61 6.90 9.56 0.50
N PRO A 62 6.76 10.59 1.37
CA PRO A 62 5.50 10.91 2.01
C PRO A 62 4.36 11.19 1.00
N PRO A 63 3.08 10.97 1.38
CA PRO A 63 2.63 10.38 2.65
C PRO A 63 2.99 8.90 2.73
N CYS A 64 3.55 8.49 3.86
CA CYS A 64 3.88 7.08 4.11
C CYS A 64 3.44 6.63 5.51
N LEU A 65 3.11 5.35 5.63
CA LEU A 65 2.74 4.71 6.88
C LEU A 65 3.95 4.01 7.50
N THR A 66 3.98 3.92 8.83
CA THR A 66 4.85 3.02 9.57
C THR A 66 4.04 1.88 10.17
N ILE A 67 4.49 0.64 9.96
CA ILE A 67 3.82 -0.57 10.43
C ILE A 67 4.85 -1.49 11.13
N ALA A 68 4.43 -2.21 12.17
CA ALA A 68 5.28 -3.11 12.95
C ALA A 68 5.33 -4.55 12.42
N VAL A 69 4.73 -4.81 11.25
CA VAL A 69 4.76 -6.11 10.56
C VAL A 69 5.86 -6.04 9.50
N GLU A 70 6.70 -7.06 9.44
CA GLU A 70 7.88 -7.10 8.57
C GLU A 70 7.81 -8.29 7.59
N GLY A 71 8.63 -8.23 6.55
CA GLY A 71 8.80 -9.28 5.54
C GLY A 71 7.57 -9.49 4.66
N GLU A 72 7.43 -10.71 4.15
CA GLU A 72 6.29 -11.12 3.31
C GLU A 72 4.93 -11.02 4.02
N PRO A 73 4.79 -11.30 5.34
CA PRO A 73 3.53 -11.07 6.07
C PRO A 73 3.00 -9.64 5.98
N LEU A 74 3.87 -8.64 5.81
CA LEU A 74 3.44 -7.28 5.56
C LEU A 74 2.73 -7.15 4.20
N ALA A 75 3.29 -7.75 3.15
CA ALA A 75 2.70 -7.69 1.82
C ALA A 75 1.35 -8.41 1.78
N GLU A 76 1.24 -9.56 2.45
CA GLU A 76 -0.02 -10.28 2.65
C GLU A 76 -1.05 -9.43 3.40
N LEU A 77 -0.65 -8.83 4.53
CA LEU A 77 -1.50 -7.93 5.31
C LEU A 77 -2.00 -6.79 4.42
N LEU A 78 -1.12 -6.11 3.69
CA LEU A 78 -1.49 -4.97 2.84
C LEU A 78 -2.43 -5.40 1.70
N ALA A 79 -2.24 -6.58 1.13
CA ALA A 79 -3.15 -7.14 0.13
C ALA A 79 -4.55 -7.35 0.74
N ASP A 80 -4.62 -7.98 1.91
CA ASP A 80 -5.86 -8.21 2.63
C ASP A 80 -6.54 -6.91 3.07
N ARG A 81 -5.75 -5.86 3.38
CA ARG A 81 -6.32 -4.59 3.82
C ARG A 81 -6.79 -3.72 2.67
N PHE A 82 -6.02 -3.62 1.59
CA PHE A 82 -6.24 -2.62 0.54
C PHE A 82 -6.66 -3.17 -0.81
N LEU A 83 -6.37 -4.43 -1.15
CA LEU A 83 -6.66 -4.96 -2.48
C LEU A 83 -8.15 -5.29 -2.64
N ILE A 84 -8.77 -4.69 -3.67
CA ILE A 84 -10.15 -4.97 -4.07
C ILE A 84 -10.14 -5.29 -5.56
N ALA A 85 -10.30 -6.57 -5.90
CA ALA A 85 -10.12 -7.09 -7.25
C ALA A 85 -11.01 -6.44 -8.34
N ARG A 86 -12.14 -5.83 -7.95
CA ARG A 86 -13.13 -5.29 -8.92
C ARG A 86 -13.22 -3.76 -8.96
N ASN A 87 -12.63 -3.03 -8.01
CA ASN A 87 -12.84 -1.58 -7.89
C ASN A 87 -11.60 -0.85 -7.39
N GLY A 88 -10.74 -0.41 -8.32
CA GLY A 88 -9.54 0.36 -8.00
C GLY A 88 -9.83 1.63 -7.19
N SER A 89 -10.94 2.32 -7.47
CA SER A 89 -11.35 3.54 -6.75
C SER A 89 -11.58 3.32 -5.26
N VAL A 90 -11.95 2.11 -4.84
CA VAL A 90 -12.22 1.78 -3.43
C VAL A 90 -10.92 1.57 -2.66
N SER A 91 -9.92 0.94 -3.27
CA SER A 91 -8.57 0.84 -2.69
C SER A 91 -7.96 2.22 -2.41
N ASP A 92 -8.23 3.22 -3.27
CA ASP A 92 -7.76 4.59 -3.02
C ASP A 92 -8.51 5.27 -1.88
N ARG A 93 -9.82 5.01 -1.73
CA ARG A 93 -10.61 5.52 -0.61
C ARG A 93 -10.13 4.92 0.72
N LEU A 94 -9.87 3.61 0.76
CA LEU A 94 -9.30 2.95 1.93
C LEU A 94 -7.93 3.51 2.28
N TRP A 95 -7.07 3.71 1.28
CA TRP A 95 -5.77 4.37 1.48
C TRP A 95 -5.94 5.76 2.08
N ARG A 96 -6.81 6.60 1.51
CA ARG A 96 -7.11 7.96 2.02
C ARG A 96 -7.60 7.96 3.45
N LEU A 97 -8.48 7.02 3.82
CA LEU A 97 -8.97 6.88 5.19
C LEU A 97 -7.84 6.59 6.19
N VAL A 98 -6.79 5.89 5.75
CA VAL A 98 -5.64 5.56 6.61
C VAL A 98 -4.64 6.72 6.67
N ILE A 99 -4.38 7.41 5.56
CA ILE A 99 -3.42 8.53 5.54
C ILE A 99 -3.99 9.87 6.04
N ASP A 100 -5.30 9.98 6.18
CA ASP A 100 -5.99 11.18 6.66
C ASP A 100 -7.16 10.80 7.59
N PRO A 101 -6.87 10.27 8.80
CA PRO A 101 -7.90 9.80 9.72
C PRO A 101 -8.75 10.94 10.30
N ASP A 102 -8.22 12.16 10.35
CA ASP A 102 -8.87 13.28 11.02
C ASP A 102 -9.56 14.28 10.07
N ALA A 103 -9.26 14.29 8.76
CA ALA A 103 -9.73 15.30 7.80
C ALA A 103 -9.63 16.76 8.31
N SER A 104 -8.78 17.02 9.32
CA SER A 104 -8.80 18.22 10.16
C SER A 104 -7.76 19.26 9.74
N GLY A 105 -7.47 19.34 8.43
CA GLY A 105 -6.89 20.54 7.83
C GLY A 105 -5.36 20.67 7.82
N GLY A 106 -4.60 19.61 8.10
CA GLY A 106 -3.17 19.56 7.82
C GLY A 106 -2.90 18.88 6.47
N ASP A 107 -1.94 19.34 5.67
CA ASP A 107 -1.58 18.66 4.42
C ASP A 107 -0.94 17.29 4.74
N PRO A 108 -1.59 16.15 4.41
CA PRO A 108 -1.03 14.83 4.66
C PRO A 108 0.20 14.55 3.79
N ARG A 109 0.44 15.32 2.72
CA ARG A 109 1.45 15.02 1.69
C ARG A 109 2.88 14.89 2.21
N ASP A 110 3.20 15.46 3.37
CA ASP A 110 4.57 15.43 3.94
C ASP A 110 4.68 14.60 5.22
N ARG A 111 3.67 13.78 5.56
CA ARG A 111 3.62 13.10 6.86
C ARG A 111 4.01 11.64 6.80
N VAL A 112 4.74 11.23 7.84
CA VAL A 112 4.90 9.82 8.24
C VAL A 112 3.83 9.51 9.29
N ILE A 113 3.01 8.51 9.03
CA ILE A 113 1.79 8.22 9.79
C ILE A 113 1.97 6.89 10.53
N ASP A 114 1.79 6.91 11.84
CA ASP A 114 1.80 5.69 12.63
C ASP A 114 0.55 4.85 12.33
N ALA A 115 0.74 3.73 11.65
CA ALA A 115 -0.31 2.80 11.27
C ALA A 115 -0.11 1.43 11.91
N ARG A 116 0.56 1.34 13.07
CA ARG A 116 0.73 0.06 13.80
C ARG A 116 -0.61 -0.61 14.10
N TRP A 117 -1.64 0.19 14.39
CA TRP A 117 -3.01 -0.27 14.59
C TRP A 117 -3.58 -1.06 13.39
N LEU A 118 -3.11 -0.82 12.17
CA LEU A 118 -3.57 -1.54 10.98
C LEU A 118 -3.15 -3.01 11.00
N GLY A 119 -1.97 -3.31 11.56
CA GLY A 119 -1.49 -4.67 11.76
C GLY A 119 -2.18 -5.39 12.93
N GLU A 120 -2.50 -4.64 13.99
CA GLU A 120 -3.14 -5.18 15.20
C GLU A 120 -4.66 -5.36 15.05
N MET A 121 -5.28 -4.61 14.15
CA MET A 121 -6.74 -4.61 13.97
C MET A 121 -7.24 -5.96 13.48
N PRO A 122 -8.21 -6.59 14.19
CA PRO A 122 -8.78 -7.86 13.77
C PRO A 122 -9.38 -7.78 12.35
N ALA A 123 -9.11 -8.79 11.54
CA ALA A 123 -9.63 -8.86 10.16
C ALA A 123 -11.17 -8.69 10.07
N PRO A 124 -11.99 -9.25 10.98
CA PRO A 124 -13.44 -9.02 10.94
C PRO A 124 -13.85 -7.55 11.10
N VAL A 125 -13.12 -6.78 11.92
CA VAL A 125 -13.38 -5.35 12.14
C VAL A 125 -13.04 -4.55 10.88
N TRP A 126 -11.87 -4.82 10.29
CA TRP A 126 -11.50 -4.15 9.05
C TRP A 126 -12.43 -4.48 7.89
N ARG A 127 -12.94 -5.72 7.83
CA ARG A 127 -13.95 -6.09 6.83
C ARG A 127 -15.21 -5.22 6.92
N ILE A 128 -15.67 -4.87 8.13
CA ILE A 128 -16.81 -3.95 8.31
C ILE A 128 -16.48 -2.57 7.71
N ILE A 129 -15.27 -2.06 7.95
CA ILE A 129 -14.81 -0.78 7.37
C ILE A 129 -14.75 -0.88 5.85
N ARG A 130 -14.16 -1.95 5.30
CA ARG A 130 -14.11 -2.21 3.85
C ARG A 130 -15.52 -2.23 3.24
N ASP A 131 -16.44 -2.96 3.86
CA ASP A 131 -17.82 -3.08 3.40
C ASP A 131 -18.56 -1.73 3.46
N ALA A 132 -18.30 -0.91 4.48
CA ALA A 132 -18.87 0.44 4.57
C ALA A 132 -18.36 1.34 3.44
N VAL A 133 -17.04 1.35 3.17
CA VAL A 133 -16.45 2.14 2.07
C VAL A 133 -16.94 1.64 0.70
N LEU A 134 -17.19 0.34 0.56
CA LEU A 134 -17.78 -0.27 -0.64
C LEU A 134 -19.24 0.13 -0.87
N ARG A 135 -20.02 0.37 0.19
CA ARG A 135 -21.44 0.77 0.09
C ARG A 135 -21.62 2.24 -0.26
N CYS A 136 -20.62 3.10 -0.04
CA CYS A 136 -20.63 4.51 -0.43
C CYS A 136 -20.34 4.72 -1.93
N LEU A 137 -20.86 3.84 -2.81
CA LEU A 137 -20.76 3.95 -4.27
C LEU A 137 -21.96 4.71 -4.85
#